data_AF-A0AAP1VAD4-F1
#
_entry.id   AF-A0AAP1VAD4-F1
#
_cell.length_a   1.000
_cell.length_b   1.000
_cell.length_c   1.000
_cell.angle_alpha   90.00
_cell.angle_beta   90.00
_cell.angle_gamma   90.00
#
_symmetry.space_group_name_H-M   'P 1'
#
loop_
_entity.id
_entity.type
_entity.pdbx_description
1 polymer ?
#
loop_
_entity_poly.entity_id
_entity_poly.type
_entity_poly.pdbx_seq_one_letter_code
_entity_poly.pdbx_strand_id
1 'polypeptide(L)'
;MSPAKILEVGSKSISRNLKDHSPRNSEYTRLNVEGDRADVVVANLKLDANFDLVIASSIFGHDKSFWRTFIEMCKKVKSGGHIYINVPSNGAVRRFPKDYWRFYPDAGLALEGYARSEGFDLSLVESFTTEREEDDWNDFCAIFRRGPSNAEMNRDFVHNKVRCTNAINWRSSLIVNAVDDSEDMRLLRQARETVLQVTAFQGSLEAQLEEIVAQKAASDERLKSLLIVSEEQGRRLQILSEELDRERGDAGERQRSLEVQLAEFREQNAVAEECLQVRFREIANLTRLVQERDRKLSDMATKMNRSDGQERELQALTAELERERAESVELKRSFEAQAAEFAVQKAAAEGRLQERFREVAKLTQLIQERDQRLLDMQGQIEWLCRVISVLTKGFATSNKARWLAWIPAYFGHKWQKKSLKEQGLFDHEDYVSTYPDVLRANVDPLRHYVNHGIKEGRIIKRGA
;
A
#
# COMPACT_ATOMS: atom_id res chain seq x y z
N MET A 1 14.57 22.32 61.80
CA MET A 1 15.42 21.14 61.53
C MET A 1 16.78 21.64 61.05
N SER A 2 17.89 21.10 61.56
CA SER A 2 19.21 21.39 61.01
C SER A 2 19.29 20.96 59.53
N PRO A 3 20.02 21.68 58.67
CA PRO A 3 20.17 21.29 57.27
C PRO A 3 20.89 19.94 57.17
N ALA A 4 20.50 19.12 56.19
CA ALA A 4 21.16 17.85 55.92
C ALA A 4 22.53 18.08 55.26
N LYS A 5 23.59 17.45 55.76
CA LYS A 5 24.95 17.62 55.24
C LYS A 5 25.26 16.60 54.16
N ILE A 6 25.55 17.06 52.95
CA ILE A 6 25.86 16.22 51.78
C ILE A 6 27.31 16.43 51.37
N LEU A 7 28.06 15.34 51.21
CA LEU A 7 29.43 15.34 50.69
C LEU A 7 29.46 14.65 49.32
N GLU A 8 29.95 15.33 48.30
CA GLU A 8 30.26 14.75 46.99
C GLU A 8 31.76 14.53 46.85
N VAL A 9 32.17 13.30 46.59
CA VAL A 9 33.57 12.89 46.40
C VAL A 9 33.89 12.83 44.91
N GLY A 10 34.92 13.57 44.49
CA GLY A 10 35.49 13.51 43.14
C GLY A 10 34.77 14.36 42.09
N SER A 11 34.16 15.46 42.49
CA SER A 11 33.46 16.36 41.55
C SER A 11 34.45 17.03 40.59
N LYS A 12 34.45 16.67 39.30
CA LYS A 12 34.99 17.51 38.23
C LYS A 12 33.82 18.18 37.49
N SER A 13 33.94 19.47 37.25
CA SER A 13 32.90 20.40 36.74
C SER A 13 32.39 20.13 35.31
N ILE A 14 32.36 18.89 34.82
CA ILE A 14 32.18 18.59 33.40
C ILE A 14 30.78 18.03 33.06
N SER A 15 30.04 17.43 33.99
CA SER A 15 28.66 16.95 33.75
C SER A 15 27.67 17.55 34.75
N ARG A 16 26.38 17.60 34.37
CA ARG A 16 25.24 18.18 35.12
C ARG A 16 25.47 18.17 36.63
N ASN A 17 25.36 19.35 37.22
CA ASN A 17 25.77 19.58 38.58
C ASN A 17 24.77 18.97 39.58
N LEU A 18 25.12 17.84 40.21
CA LEU A 18 24.29 17.16 41.23
C LEU A 18 23.85 18.10 42.37
N LYS A 19 24.62 19.16 42.65
CA LYS A 19 24.24 20.21 43.62
C LYS A 19 22.93 20.90 43.24
N ASP A 20 22.63 21.06 41.96
CA ASP A 20 21.42 21.75 41.49
C ASP A 20 20.15 20.93 41.80
N HIS A 21 20.33 19.62 42.07
CA HIS A 21 19.30 18.69 42.51
C HIS A 21 19.31 18.45 44.03
N SER A 22 20.16 19.15 44.78
CA SER A 22 20.21 19.01 46.24
C SER A 22 18.91 19.52 46.90
N PRO A 23 18.43 18.89 47.98
CA PRO A 23 17.25 19.34 48.69
C PRO A 23 17.39 20.79 49.20
N ARG A 24 16.31 21.57 49.19
CA ARG A 24 16.29 23.00 49.57
C ARG A 24 16.86 23.28 50.97
N ASN A 25 16.84 22.31 51.89
CA ASN A 25 17.37 22.41 53.25
C ASN A 25 18.60 21.51 53.44
N SER A 26 19.62 21.66 52.59
CA SER A 26 20.86 20.89 52.66
C SER A 26 22.10 21.76 52.50
N GLU A 27 23.17 21.36 53.20
CA GLU A 27 24.51 21.91 53.06
C GLU A 27 25.32 20.98 52.15
N TYR A 28 25.70 21.46 50.97
CA TYR A 28 26.37 20.65 49.95
C TYR A 28 27.86 20.99 49.87
N THR A 29 28.71 20.03 50.23
CA THR A 29 30.18 20.13 50.19
C THR A 29 30.71 19.27 49.05
N ARG A 30 31.59 19.84 48.21
CA ARG A 30 32.29 19.13 47.14
C ARG A 30 33.75 18.95 47.49
N LEU A 31 34.24 17.73 47.31
CA LEU A 31 35.66 17.42 47.39
C LEU A 31 36.20 17.20 45.97
N ASN A 32 36.94 18.18 45.47
CA ASN A 32 37.64 18.07 44.20
C ASN A 32 38.89 17.19 44.38
N VAL A 33 39.13 16.31 43.41
CA VAL A 33 40.40 15.59 43.28
C VAL A 33 41.25 16.37 42.27
N GLU A 34 42.14 17.24 42.77
CA GLU A 34 43.14 17.92 41.94
C GLU A 34 44.38 17.03 41.75
N GLY A 35 44.83 16.87 40.51
CA GLY A 35 46.09 16.18 40.16
C GLY A 35 46.04 15.37 38.86
N ASP A 36 47.14 15.38 38.12
CA ASP A 36 47.46 14.37 37.10
C ASP A 36 48.13 13.18 37.80
N ARG A 37 47.65 11.97 37.49
CA ARG A 37 48.24 10.64 37.81
C ARG A 37 47.89 9.99 39.16
N ALA A 38 47.21 8.84 39.02
CA ALA A 38 47.49 7.56 39.68
C ALA A 38 47.26 7.39 41.18
N ASP A 39 47.19 8.46 41.97
CA ASP A 39 46.87 8.39 43.40
C ASP A 39 45.58 9.18 43.65
N VAL A 40 44.42 8.52 43.53
CA VAL A 40 43.14 9.01 44.11
C VAL A 40 43.19 8.91 45.64
N VAL A 41 44.39 8.95 46.21
CA VAL A 41 44.63 8.89 47.63
C VAL A 41 44.30 10.28 48.17
N VAL A 42 43.08 10.40 48.70
CA VAL A 42 42.86 11.10 49.96
C VAL A 42 43.37 12.55 49.94
N ALA A 43 42.91 13.36 48.99
CA ALA A 43 43.17 14.79 49.02
C ALA A 43 42.20 15.48 50.01
N ASN A 44 42.69 15.69 51.24
CA ASN A 44 42.11 16.43 52.38
C ASN A 44 41.02 15.75 53.25
N LEU A 45 41.49 14.80 54.06
CA LEU A 45 40.84 14.21 55.23
C LEU A 45 40.47 15.19 56.38
N LYS A 46 40.75 16.49 56.26
CA LYS A 46 40.52 17.48 57.34
C LYS A 46 39.08 17.94 57.51
N LEU A 47 38.15 17.49 56.66
CA LEU A 47 36.73 17.74 56.87
C LEU A 47 36.22 16.91 58.06
N ASP A 48 35.45 17.54 58.95
CA ASP A 48 34.83 16.86 60.08
C ASP A 48 33.96 15.70 59.59
N ALA A 49 34.07 14.55 60.28
CA ALA A 49 33.22 13.40 60.02
C ALA A 49 31.83 13.63 60.62
N ASN A 50 30.85 14.04 59.80
CA ASN A 50 29.44 14.11 60.22
C ASN A 50 28.46 14.37 59.05
N PHE A 51 28.55 13.63 57.95
CA PHE A 51 27.66 13.82 56.79
C PHE A 51 26.44 12.90 56.84
N ASP A 52 25.26 13.44 56.49
CA ASP A 52 24.01 12.69 56.31
C ASP A 52 24.04 11.82 55.06
N LEU A 53 24.67 12.30 53.99
CA LEU A 53 24.80 11.62 52.71
C LEU A 53 26.19 11.85 52.12
N VAL A 54 26.87 10.77 51.74
CA VAL A 54 28.15 10.83 51.00
C VAL A 54 27.95 10.20 49.62
N ILE A 55 28.30 10.92 48.57
CA ILE A 55 28.00 10.59 47.17
C ILE A 55 29.30 10.45 46.40
N ALA A 56 29.44 9.40 45.61
CA ALA A 56 30.47 9.26 44.60
C ALA A 56 29.81 8.95 43.25
N SER A 57 29.88 9.88 42.30
CA SER A 57 29.24 9.72 40.98
C SER A 57 30.31 9.55 39.89
N SER A 58 30.33 8.37 39.26
CA SER A 58 31.19 8.04 38.12
C SER A 58 32.70 8.17 38.37
N ILE A 59 33.15 8.14 39.63
CA ILE A 59 34.58 8.28 39.98
C ILE A 59 35.28 6.94 40.22
N PHE A 60 34.58 5.92 40.73
CA PHE A 60 35.21 4.64 41.08
C PHE A 60 35.73 3.89 39.85
N GLY A 61 35.06 4.02 38.70
CA GLY A 61 35.54 3.45 37.43
C GLY A 61 36.91 4.01 37.02
N HIS A 62 37.26 5.20 37.50
CA HIS A 62 38.53 5.88 37.21
C HIS A 62 39.52 5.86 38.38
N ASP A 63 39.16 5.26 39.51
CA ASP A 63 40.00 5.12 40.70
C ASP A 63 40.68 3.75 40.75
N LYS A 64 42.02 3.72 40.70
CA LYS A 64 42.82 2.48 40.79
C LYS A 64 42.58 1.70 42.09
N SER A 65 42.19 2.39 43.16
CA SER A 65 42.05 1.84 44.50
C SER A 65 40.75 2.31 45.14
N PHE A 66 39.65 2.24 44.38
CA PHE A 66 38.32 2.69 44.80
C PHE A 66 37.89 2.13 46.16
N TRP A 67 38.35 0.94 46.53
CA TRP A 67 38.05 0.33 47.83
C TRP A 67 38.60 1.16 49.00
N ARG A 68 39.78 1.77 48.85
CA ARG A 68 40.33 2.70 49.86
C ARG A 68 39.47 3.96 49.96
N THR A 69 39.07 4.52 48.81
CA THR A 69 38.17 5.68 48.74
C THR A 69 36.82 5.38 49.38
N PHE A 70 36.28 4.18 49.18
CA PHE A 70 35.04 3.74 49.81
C PHE A 70 35.14 3.68 51.35
N ILE A 71 36.26 3.21 51.89
CA ILE A 71 36.49 3.22 53.35
C ILE A 71 36.59 4.66 53.89
N GLU A 72 37.20 5.58 53.15
CA GLU A 72 37.19 7.00 53.51
C GLU A 72 35.77 7.58 53.51
N MET A 73 34.92 7.22 52.55
CA MET A 73 33.50 7.59 52.57
C MET A 73 32.80 7.04 53.83
N CYS A 74 33.09 5.80 54.22
CA CYS A 74 32.56 5.19 55.44
C CYS A 74 32.99 5.91 56.73
N LYS A 75 34.17 6.55 56.74
CA LYS A 75 34.64 7.39 57.86
C LYS A 75 33.92 8.74 57.93
N LYS A 76 33.40 9.26 56.81
CA LYS A 76 32.78 10.59 56.74
C LYS A 76 31.27 10.58 56.96
N VAL A 77 30.59 9.47 56.63
CA VAL A 77 29.17 9.32 56.89
C VAL A 77 28.89 9.08 58.38
N LYS A 78 27.89 9.76 58.94
CA LYS A 78 27.48 9.57 60.34
C LYS A 78 26.67 8.28 60.52
N SER A 79 26.54 7.82 61.76
CA SER A 79 25.62 6.72 62.10
C SER A 79 24.18 7.05 61.68
N GLY A 80 23.54 6.16 60.92
CA GLY A 80 22.23 6.36 60.29
C GLY A 80 22.27 7.13 58.97
N GLY A 81 23.41 7.70 58.57
CA GLY A 81 23.60 8.35 57.28
C GLY A 81 23.76 7.34 56.14
N HIS A 82 23.76 7.85 54.91
CA HIS A 82 23.78 7.04 53.70
C HIS A 82 25.01 7.30 52.82
N ILE A 83 25.40 6.28 52.08
CA ILE A 83 26.39 6.39 51.01
C ILE A 83 25.69 6.04 49.70
N TYR A 84 25.86 6.88 48.67
CA TYR A 84 25.46 6.60 47.31
C TYR A 84 26.68 6.47 46.42
N ILE A 85 26.73 5.41 45.62
CA ILE A 85 27.74 5.23 44.59
C ILE A 85 27.08 5.00 43.24
N ASN A 86 27.64 5.64 42.21
CA ASN A 86 27.35 5.40 40.81
C ASN A 86 28.65 5.10 40.07
N VAL A 87 28.66 4.03 39.28
CA VAL A 87 29.83 3.57 38.51
C VAL A 87 29.33 3.02 37.18
N PRO A 88 30.00 3.29 36.04
CA PRO A 88 29.62 2.65 34.79
C PRO A 88 29.61 1.11 34.92
N SER A 89 28.55 0.48 34.42
CA SER A 89 28.38 -0.98 34.33
C SER A 89 28.72 -1.46 32.93
N ASN A 90 28.07 -0.89 31.91
CA ASN A 90 28.34 -1.16 30.50
C ASN A 90 28.37 0.14 29.68
N GLY A 91 29.05 0.07 28.54
CA GLY A 91 29.27 1.21 27.63
C GLY A 91 30.69 1.20 27.06
N ALA A 92 31.01 2.22 26.28
CA ALA A 92 32.31 2.32 25.63
C ALA A 92 33.48 2.40 26.64
N VAL A 93 34.71 2.16 26.19
CA VAL A 93 35.90 2.45 27.03
C VAL A 93 36.13 3.96 27.04
N ARG A 94 36.08 4.59 28.22
CA ARG A 94 36.17 6.04 28.41
C ARG A 94 37.41 6.43 29.21
N ARG A 95 38.48 6.82 28.52
CA ARG A 95 39.77 7.17 29.15
C ARG A 95 39.85 8.65 29.54
N PHE A 96 39.49 8.98 30.78
CA PHE A 96 39.64 10.33 31.34
C PHE A 96 40.13 10.34 32.81
N PRO A 97 41.42 10.08 33.12
CA PRO A 97 42.53 9.75 32.21
C PRO A 97 42.67 8.25 31.92
N LYS A 98 42.11 7.38 32.76
CA LYS A 98 42.17 5.92 32.64
C LYS A 98 40.84 5.30 33.09
N ASP A 99 40.52 4.13 32.57
CA ASP A 99 39.25 3.43 32.78
C ASP A 99 39.56 2.05 33.34
N TYR A 100 39.31 1.83 34.64
CA TYR A 100 39.78 0.66 35.37
C TYR A 100 38.67 -0.34 35.67
N TRP A 101 37.49 0.14 36.06
CA TRP A 101 36.48 -0.73 36.66
C TRP A 101 35.09 -0.53 36.06
N ARG A 102 34.37 -1.65 35.97
CA ARG A 102 32.94 -1.75 35.66
C ARG A 102 32.27 -2.56 36.75
N PHE A 103 31.13 -2.09 37.24
CA PHE A 103 30.46 -2.72 38.38
C PHE A 103 29.16 -3.39 37.93
N TYR A 104 28.85 -4.50 38.58
CA TYR A 104 27.56 -5.19 38.51
C TYR A 104 26.92 -5.20 39.91
N PRO A 105 25.62 -5.46 40.05
CA PRO A 105 24.90 -5.31 41.33
C PRO A 105 25.53 -6.03 42.52
N ASP A 106 26.13 -7.21 42.30
CA ASP A 106 26.84 -7.96 43.35
C ASP A 106 28.04 -7.21 43.94
N ALA A 107 28.61 -6.23 43.23
CA ALA A 107 29.64 -5.34 43.78
C ALA A 107 29.14 -4.58 45.02
N GLY A 108 27.84 -4.30 45.12
CA GLY A 108 27.23 -3.75 46.32
C GLY A 108 27.39 -4.65 47.54
N LEU A 109 27.16 -5.96 47.39
CA LEU A 109 27.33 -6.95 48.46
C LEU A 109 28.81 -7.10 48.83
N ALA A 110 29.70 -7.12 47.84
CA ALA A 110 31.15 -7.20 48.07
C ALA A 110 31.67 -5.98 48.86
N LEU A 111 31.20 -4.78 48.53
CA LEU A 111 31.55 -3.55 49.25
C LEU A 111 31.01 -3.53 50.69
N GLU A 112 29.79 -4.02 50.91
CA GLU A 112 29.24 -4.20 52.26
C GLU A 112 30.14 -5.12 53.10
N GLY A 113 30.51 -6.28 52.55
CA GLY A 113 31.41 -7.24 53.21
C GLY A 113 32.78 -6.65 53.50
N TYR A 114 33.37 -5.91 52.54
CA TYR A 114 34.66 -5.26 52.71
C TYR A 114 34.62 -4.18 53.81
N ALA A 115 33.61 -3.31 53.81
CA ALA A 115 33.43 -2.32 54.88
C ALA A 115 33.34 -2.98 56.27
N ARG A 116 32.61 -4.08 56.40
CA ARG A 116 32.52 -4.83 57.65
C ARG A 116 33.86 -5.40 58.09
N SER A 117 34.67 -5.94 57.16
CA SER A 117 36.02 -6.43 57.48
C SER A 117 36.97 -5.31 57.96
N GLU A 118 36.73 -4.07 57.53
CA GLU A 118 37.47 -2.88 57.94
C GLU A 118 36.88 -2.22 59.21
N GLY A 119 35.92 -2.89 59.88
CA GLY A 119 35.35 -2.45 61.16
C GLY A 119 34.16 -1.49 61.02
N PHE A 120 33.61 -1.30 59.82
CA PHE A 120 32.43 -0.46 59.59
C PHE A 120 31.15 -1.31 59.56
N ASP A 121 30.30 -1.18 60.57
CA ASP A 121 28.87 -1.51 60.45
C ASP A 121 28.19 -0.76 59.29
N LEU A 122 28.02 -1.45 58.17
CA LEU A 122 27.39 -0.96 56.95
C LEU A 122 26.36 -1.98 56.48
N SER A 123 25.21 -1.48 56.01
CA SER A 123 24.15 -2.28 55.42
C SER A 123 23.89 -1.83 53.98
N LEU A 124 23.89 -2.76 53.02
CA LEU A 124 23.45 -2.49 51.65
C LEU A 124 21.93 -2.26 51.66
N VAL A 125 21.50 -1.09 51.18
CA VAL A 125 20.07 -0.73 51.07
C VAL A 125 19.52 -1.24 49.75
N GLU A 126 20.17 -0.90 48.65
CA GLU A 126 19.87 -1.43 47.32
C GLU A 126 21.09 -1.38 46.40
N SER A 127 21.14 -2.24 45.40
CA SER A 127 22.14 -2.22 44.33
C SER A 127 21.56 -2.73 43.02
N PHE A 128 21.76 -2.01 41.91
CA PHE A 128 21.13 -2.33 40.63
C PHE A 128 21.91 -1.74 39.45
N THR A 129 21.61 -2.21 38.23
CA THR A 129 22.13 -1.62 36.99
C THR A 129 20.99 -0.91 36.25
N THR A 130 21.15 0.38 35.96
CA THR A 130 20.20 1.16 35.15
C THR A 130 20.27 0.77 33.68
N GLU A 131 19.13 0.82 33.00
CA GLU A 131 19.06 0.76 31.54
C GLU A 131 19.33 2.15 30.92
N ARG A 132 19.72 2.15 29.65
CA ARG A 132 19.97 3.35 28.86
C ARG A 132 18.69 4.17 28.69
N GLU A 133 18.79 5.47 28.95
CA GLU A 133 17.69 6.42 28.70
C GLU A 133 18.09 7.50 27.70
N GLU A 134 18.95 8.43 28.10
CA GLU A 134 19.39 9.59 27.31
C GLU A 134 20.74 9.36 26.61
N ASP A 135 21.51 8.37 27.06
CA ASP A 135 22.86 8.07 26.61
C ASP A 135 23.11 6.57 26.41
N ASP A 136 24.34 6.23 26.00
CA ASP A 136 24.75 4.86 25.67
C ASP A 136 25.31 4.10 26.90
N TRP A 137 25.05 4.57 28.13
CA TRP A 137 25.62 4.00 29.34
C TRP A 137 24.60 3.26 30.18
N ASN A 138 25.04 2.14 30.72
CA ASN A 138 24.37 1.49 31.84
C ASN A 138 25.17 1.82 33.09
N ASP A 139 24.52 2.29 34.14
CA ASP A 139 25.18 2.62 35.38
C ASP A 139 24.81 1.63 36.48
N PHE A 140 25.83 1.15 37.17
CA PHE A 140 25.65 0.53 38.47
C PHE A 140 25.39 1.63 39.50
N CYS A 141 24.35 1.44 40.30
CA CYS A 141 24.01 2.28 41.43
C CYS A 141 23.92 1.42 42.68
N ALA A 142 24.45 1.90 43.80
CA ALA A 142 24.24 1.28 45.10
C ALA A 142 24.09 2.31 46.22
N ILE A 143 23.21 1.99 47.16
CA ILE A 143 22.95 2.79 48.35
C ILE A 143 23.27 1.94 49.57
N PHE A 144 24.01 2.52 50.51
CA PHE A 144 24.35 1.90 51.78
C PHE A 144 23.89 2.79 52.93
N ARG A 145 23.70 2.17 54.09
CA ARG A 145 23.40 2.86 55.35
C ARG A 145 24.40 2.49 56.41
N ARG A 146 24.96 3.52 57.07
CA ARG A 146 25.91 3.38 58.18
C ARG A 146 25.17 3.01 59.46
N GLY A 147 25.60 1.95 60.12
CA GLY A 147 25.15 1.59 61.47
C GLY A 147 26.09 2.12 62.57
N PRO A 148 25.66 2.04 63.84
CA PRO A 148 24.34 1.59 64.27
C PRO A 148 23.26 2.65 64.00
N SER A 149 22.01 2.25 63.77
CA SER A 149 20.91 3.19 63.62
C SER A 149 19.58 2.57 64.04
N ASN A 150 18.84 3.30 64.88
CA ASN A 150 17.53 2.86 65.40
C ASN A 150 16.36 3.32 64.51
N ALA A 151 16.60 4.20 63.54
CA ALA A 151 15.55 4.65 62.63
C ALA A 151 15.18 3.53 61.64
N GLU A 152 13.90 3.44 61.28
CA GLU A 152 13.43 2.43 60.33
C GLU A 152 14.09 2.60 58.94
N MET A 153 14.18 1.52 58.17
CA MET A 153 14.74 1.57 56.82
C MET A 153 13.69 2.13 55.86
N ASN A 154 14.04 3.16 55.10
CA ASN A 154 13.20 3.61 54.00
C ASN A 154 13.17 2.54 52.90
N ARG A 155 11.97 2.06 52.55
CA ARG A 155 11.74 1.03 51.52
C ARG A 155 11.22 1.60 50.20
N ASP A 156 11.15 2.93 50.07
CA ASP A 156 10.89 3.61 48.81
C ASP A 156 12.15 3.61 47.94
N PHE A 157 12.49 2.42 47.43
CA PHE A 157 13.72 2.14 46.70
C PHE A 157 13.80 2.91 45.38
N VAL A 158 15.00 3.34 45.02
CA VAL A 158 15.29 4.10 43.80
C VAL A 158 15.08 3.26 42.55
N HIS A 159 15.41 1.96 42.59
CA HIS A 159 15.24 1.08 41.43
C HIS A 159 13.79 0.96 40.93
N ASN A 160 12.79 1.29 41.78
CA ASN A 160 11.37 1.34 41.37
C ASN A 160 11.02 2.58 40.54
N LYS A 161 11.90 3.59 40.50
CA LYS A 161 11.66 4.89 39.87
C LYS A 161 12.41 5.04 38.54
N VAL A 162 13.26 4.06 38.20
CA VAL A 162 14.10 4.06 37.01
C VAL A 162 14.06 2.69 36.35
N ARG A 163 14.29 2.64 35.03
CA ARG A 163 14.44 1.36 34.35
C ARG A 163 15.76 0.72 34.76
N CYS A 164 15.70 -0.51 35.26
CA CYS A 164 16.86 -1.20 35.79
C CYS A 164 16.72 -2.72 35.73
N THR A 165 17.85 -3.39 35.88
CA THR A 165 17.99 -4.85 35.91
C THR A 165 18.80 -5.27 37.13
N ASN A 166 18.58 -6.53 37.54
CA ASN A 166 19.36 -7.21 38.58
C ASN A 166 19.40 -6.47 39.92
N ALA A 167 18.28 -5.89 40.36
CA ALA A 167 18.24 -5.11 41.59
C ALA A 167 18.21 -6.01 42.85
N ILE A 168 19.12 -5.74 43.77
CA ILE A 168 19.30 -6.40 45.07
C ILE A 168 18.84 -5.43 46.15
N ASN A 169 17.98 -5.88 47.07
CA ASN A 169 17.40 -5.03 48.12
C ASN A 169 17.81 -5.49 49.52
N TRP A 170 17.76 -4.55 50.47
CA TRP A 170 18.06 -4.81 51.88
C TRP A 170 17.30 -6.01 52.43
N ARG A 171 18.05 -7.00 52.92
CA ARG A 171 17.53 -8.26 53.50
C ARG A 171 16.58 -9.05 52.60
N SER A 172 16.61 -8.81 51.29
CA SER A 172 15.91 -9.62 50.29
C SER A 172 16.86 -10.66 49.72
N SER A 173 16.41 -11.91 49.58
CA SER A 173 17.10 -12.94 48.80
C SER A 173 16.68 -12.94 47.32
N LEU A 174 15.69 -12.12 46.96
CA LEU A 174 15.17 -12.02 45.59
C LEU A 174 15.92 -10.93 44.82
N ILE A 175 16.34 -11.27 43.60
CA ILE A 175 16.83 -10.33 42.60
C ILE A 175 15.63 -9.85 41.78
N VAL A 176 15.39 -8.53 41.80
CA VAL A 176 14.29 -7.90 41.06
C VAL A 176 14.76 -7.62 39.62
N ASN A 177 13.91 -7.91 38.64
CA ASN A 177 14.23 -7.79 37.20
C ASN A 177 15.52 -8.52 36.83
N ALA A 178 15.64 -9.80 37.23
CA ALA A 178 16.81 -10.61 36.93
C ALA A 178 16.98 -10.81 35.41
N VAL A 179 18.16 -10.48 34.90
CA VAL A 179 18.53 -10.61 33.48
C VAL A 179 19.99 -11.01 33.39
N ASP A 180 20.28 -12.10 32.66
CA ASP A 180 21.65 -12.58 32.47
C ASP A 180 22.41 -11.75 31.42
N ASP A 181 21.73 -11.40 30.32
CA ASP A 181 22.30 -10.65 29.22
C ASP A 181 22.39 -9.16 29.56
N SER A 182 23.54 -8.54 29.28
CA SER A 182 23.65 -7.08 29.29
C SER A 182 22.64 -6.45 28.32
N GLU A 183 22.28 -5.18 28.56
CA GLU A 183 21.41 -4.46 27.63
C GLU A 183 22.00 -4.42 26.21
N ASP A 184 23.33 -4.27 26.08
CA ASP A 184 24.04 -4.39 24.80
C ASP A 184 23.76 -5.71 24.06
N MET A 185 23.82 -6.83 24.78
CA MET A 185 23.57 -8.16 24.20
C MET A 185 22.11 -8.32 23.76
N ARG A 186 21.16 -7.80 24.57
CA ARG A 186 19.73 -7.82 24.23
C ARG A 186 19.43 -6.96 23.00
N LEU A 187 19.95 -5.73 22.97
CA LEU A 187 19.78 -4.81 21.84
C LEU A 187 20.42 -5.37 20.57
N LEU A 188 21.61 -5.97 20.68
CA LEU A 188 22.28 -6.61 19.54
C LEU A 188 21.49 -7.80 18.99
N ARG A 189 20.89 -8.63 19.87
CA ARG A 189 20.03 -9.74 19.48
C ARG A 189 18.80 -9.22 18.72
N GLN A 190 18.11 -8.22 19.27
CA GLN A 190 16.95 -7.61 18.63
C GLN A 190 17.30 -7.00 17.26
N ALA A 191 18.44 -6.32 17.16
CA ALA A 191 18.91 -5.76 15.89
C ALA A 191 19.17 -6.85 14.85
N ARG A 192 19.79 -7.97 15.25
CA ARG A 192 20.03 -9.12 14.36
C ARG A 192 18.73 -9.75 13.88
N GLU A 193 17.76 -9.95 14.76
CA GLU A 193 16.43 -10.47 14.41
C GLU A 193 15.71 -9.55 13.42
N THR A 194 15.77 -8.24 13.67
CA THR A 194 15.20 -7.22 12.76
C THR A 194 15.86 -7.29 11.38
N VAL A 195 17.18 -7.39 11.31
CA VAL A 195 17.91 -7.54 10.03
C VAL A 195 17.46 -8.80 9.30
N LEU A 196 17.35 -9.94 9.99
CA LEU A 196 16.89 -11.19 9.38
C LEU A 196 15.48 -11.07 8.80
N GLN A 197 14.56 -10.42 9.53
CA GLN A 197 13.19 -10.19 9.06
C GLN A 197 13.16 -9.28 7.82
N VAL A 198 13.93 -8.19 7.83
CA VAL A 198 14.01 -7.26 6.69
C VAL A 198 14.62 -7.94 5.47
N THR A 199 15.69 -8.73 5.65
CA THR A 199 16.31 -9.47 4.55
C THR A 199 15.37 -10.51 3.95
N ALA A 200 14.62 -11.25 4.79
CA ALA A 200 13.62 -12.20 4.30
C ALA A 200 12.49 -11.49 3.53
N PHE A 201 12.01 -10.36 4.03
CA PHE A 201 11.00 -9.55 3.35
C PHE A 201 11.50 -9.00 2.02
N GLN A 202 12.75 -8.50 1.96
CA GLN A 202 13.39 -8.05 0.74
C GLN A 202 13.45 -9.18 -0.30
N GLY A 203 13.88 -10.38 0.09
CA GLY A 203 13.91 -11.53 -0.83
C GLY A 203 12.52 -11.91 -1.36
N SER A 204 11.47 -11.79 -0.54
CA SER A 204 10.09 -12.00 -1.00
C SER A 204 9.64 -10.95 -2.02
N LEU A 205 10.04 -9.68 -1.85
CA LEU A 205 9.72 -8.62 -2.80
C LEU A 205 10.49 -8.78 -4.11
N GLU A 206 11.75 -9.19 -4.04
CA GLU A 206 12.58 -9.48 -5.22
C GLU A 206 11.96 -10.63 -6.03
N ALA A 207 11.52 -11.71 -5.38
CA ALA A 207 10.83 -12.82 -6.05
C ALA A 207 9.51 -12.38 -6.72
N GLN A 208 8.70 -11.56 -6.04
CA GLN A 208 7.48 -10.99 -6.63
C GLN A 208 7.78 -10.08 -7.83
N LEU A 209 8.86 -9.30 -7.76
CA LEU A 209 9.30 -8.46 -8.86
C LEU A 209 9.72 -9.30 -10.07
N GLU A 210 10.50 -10.36 -9.85
CA GLU A 210 10.88 -11.31 -10.91
C GLU A 210 9.65 -11.95 -11.57
N GLU A 211 8.65 -12.35 -10.78
CA GLU A 211 7.40 -12.90 -11.31
C GLU A 211 6.65 -11.87 -12.17
N ILE A 212 6.50 -10.63 -11.69
CA ILE A 212 5.83 -9.56 -12.44
C ILE A 212 6.59 -9.25 -13.74
N VAL A 213 7.93 -9.22 -13.71
CA VAL A 213 8.76 -9.01 -14.89
C VAL A 213 8.56 -10.14 -15.91
N ALA A 214 8.51 -11.40 -15.46
CA ALA A 214 8.23 -12.55 -16.32
C ALA A 214 6.81 -12.49 -16.92
N GLN A 215 5.79 -12.17 -16.11
CA GLN A 215 4.42 -12.00 -16.58
C GLN A 215 4.28 -10.87 -17.61
N LYS A 216 5.00 -9.76 -17.41
CA LYS A 216 5.07 -8.66 -18.36
C LYS A 216 5.69 -9.10 -19.68
N ALA A 217 6.85 -9.78 -19.64
CA ALA A 217 7.52 -10.28 -20.84
C ALA A 217 6.61 -11.21 -21.66
N ALA A 218 5.92 -12.15 -20.99
CA ALA A 218 4.95 -13.04 -21.63
C ALA A 218 3.72 -12.30 -22.20
N SER A 219 3.32 -11.19 -21.58
CA SER A 219 2.21 -10.36 -22.08
C SER A 219 2.63 -9.53 -23.29
N ASP A 220 3.84 -8.98 -23.29
CA ASP A 220 4.43 -8.25 -24.42
C ASP A 220 4.60 -9.16 -25.64
N GLU A 221 5.00 -10.42 -25.44
CA GLU A 221 5.09 -11.42 -26.52
C GLU A 221 3.71 -11.74 -27.11
N ARG A 222 2.69 -11.96 -26.25
CA ARG A 222 1.30 -12.14 -26.71
C ARG A 222 0.77 -10.94 -27.50
N LEU A 223 1.06 -9.73 -27.06
CA LEU A 223 0.71 -8.49 -27.78
C LEU A 223 1.35 -8.44 -29.16
N LYS A 224 2.64 -8.79 -29.29
CA LYS A 224 3.31 -8.87 -30.60
C LYS A 224 2.64 -9.88 -31.52
N SER A 225 2.31 -11.08 -31.03
CA SER A 225 1.62 -12.09 -31.83
C SER A 225 0.25 -11.62 -32.31
N LEU A 226 -0.53 -10.97 -31.43
CA LEU A 226 -1.83 -10.40 -31.79
C LEU A 226 -1.72 -9.29 -32.83
N LEU A 227 -0.68 -8.45 -32.73
CA LEU A 227 -0.43 -7.38 -33.69
C LEU A 227 -0.18 -7.94 -35.09
N ILE A 228 0.67 -8.98 -35.21
CA ILE A 228 0.94 -9.66 -36.48
C ILE A 228 -0.35 -10.22 -37.10
N VAL A 229 -1.18 -10.89 -36.30
CA VAL A 229 -2.46 -11.43 -36.78
C VAL A 229 -3.40 -10.31 -37.24
N SER A 230 -3.46 -9.20 -36.50
CA SER A 230 -4.29 -8.04 -36.86
C SER A 230 -3.82 -7.40 -38.18
N GLU A 231 -2.51 -7.27 -38.39
CA GLU A 231 -1.94 -6.75 -39.64
C GLU A 231 -2.27 -7.66 -40.83
N GLU A 232 -2.19 -8.98 -40.65
CA GLU A 232 -2.52 -9.94 -41.69
C GLU A 232 -4.02 -9.92 -42.03
N GLN A 233 -4.89 -9.81 -41.02
CA GLN A 233 -6.33 -9.63 -41.22
C GLN A 233 -6.64 -8.32 -41.95
N GLY A 234 -5.97 -7.22 -41.60
CA GLY A 234 -6.09 -5.93 -42.30
C GLY A 234 -5.73 -6.05 -43.78
N ARG A 235 -4.61 -6.71 -44.10
CA ARG A 235 -4.22 -6.97 -45.50
C ARG A 235 -5.24 -7.81 -46.26
N ARG A 236 -5.79 -8.87 -45.64
CA ARG A 236 -6.83 -9.70 -46.27
C ARG A 236 -8.11 -8.91 -46.54
N LEU A 237 -8.55 -8.08 -45.60
CA LEU A 237 -9.73 -7.22 -45.79
C LEU A 237 -9.52 -6.24 -46.93
N GLN A 238 -8.31 -5.71 -47.09
CA GLN A 238 -7.98 -4.80 -48.19
C GLN A 238 -8.07 -5.50 -49.55
N ILE A 239 -7.49 -6.72 -49.68
CA ILE A 239 -7.60 -7.52 -50.91
C ILE A 239 -9.06 -7.84 -51.24
N LEU A 240 -9.83 -8.30 -50.23
CA LEU A 240 -11.26 -8.60 -50.41
C LEU A 240 -12.06 -7.36 -50.83
N SER A 241 -11.74 -6.18 -50.29
CA SER A 241 -12.38 -4.92 -50.68
C SER A 241 -12.10 -4.59 -52.14
N GLU A 242 -10.85 -4.73 -52.59
CA GLU A 242 -10.47 -4.48 -53.98
C GLU A 242 -11.13 -5.47 -54.95
N GLU A 243 -11.25 -6.75 -54.57
CA GLU A 243 -11.98 -7.75 -55.35
C GLU A 243 -13.47 -7.42 -55.46
N LEU A 244 -14.10 -7.04 -54.34
CA LEU A 244 -15.52 -6.67 -54.32
C LEU A 244 -15.80 -5.42 -55.18
N ASP A 245 -14.90 -4.45 -55.17
CA ASP A 245 -15.00 -3.25 -56.01
C ASP A 245 -14.85 -3.59 -57.50
N ARG A 246 -13.95 -4.52 -57.86
CA ARG A 246 -13.85 -5.04 -59.25
C ARG A 246 -15.13 -5.75 -59.67
N GLU A 247 -15.65 -6.67 -58.86
CA GLU A 247 -16.88 -7.39 -59.18
C GLU A 247 -18.09 -6.45 -59.34
N ARG A 248 -18.18 -5.42 -58.50
CA ARG A 248 -19.21 -4.37 -58.64
C ARG A 248 -19.05 -3.58 -59.94
N GLY A 249 -17.81 -3.27 -60.34
CA GLY A 249 -17.49 -2.66 -61.62
C GLY A 249 -17.99 -3.52 -62.79
N ASP A 250 -17.58 -4.78 -62.82
CA ASP A 250 -17.98 -5.76 -63.85
C ASP A 250 -19.49 -5.96 -63.90
N ALA A 251 -20.15 -6.08 -62.74
CA ALA A 251 -21.60 -6.20 -62.66
C ALA A 251 -22.31 -4.95 -63.19
N GLY A 252 -21.77 -3.76 -62.88
CA GLY A 252 -22.26 -2.49 -63.42
C GLY A 252 -22.12 -2.39 -64.94
N GLU A 253 -21.02 -2.88 -65.52
CA GLU A 253 -20.84 -2.95 -66.97
C GLU A 253 -21.79 -3.94 -67.64
N ARG A 254 -21.97 -5.14 -67.06
CA ARG A 254 -22.95 -6.13 -67.54
C ARG A 254 -24.36 -5.57 -67.48
N GLN A 255 -24.72 -4.86 -66.41
CA GLN A 255 -26.04 -4.24 -66.28
C GLN A 255 -26.25 -3.18 -67.38
N ARG A 256 -25.29 -2.29 -67.63
CA ARG A 256 -25.40 -1.31 -68.73
C ARG A 256 -25.52 -1.98 -70.09
N SER A 257 -24.76 -3.05 -70.33
CA SER A 257 -24.83 -3.81 -71.57
C SER A 257 -26.22 -4.43 -71.77
N LEU A 258 -26.79 -5.02 -70.72
CA LEU A 258 -28.15 -5.58 -70.75
C LEU A 258 -29.21 -4.49 -70.97
N GLU A 259 -29.06 -3.31 -70.35
CA GLU A 259 -29.97 -2.18 -70.53
C GLU A 259 -29.98 -1.68 -71.98
N VAL A 260 -28.81 -1.62 -72.63
CA VAL A 260 -28.69 -1.28 -74.07
C VAL A 260 -29.38 -2.32 -74.94
N GLN A 261 -29.13 -3.62 -74.71
CA GLN A 261 -29.78 -4.70 -75.46
C GLN A 261 -31.31 -4.67 -75.29
N LEU A 262 -31.80 -4.40 -74.09
CA LEU A 262 -33.23 -4.26 -73.81
C LEU A 262 -33.84 -3.06 -74.54
N ALA A 263 -33.12 -1.95 -74.66
CA ALA A 263 -33.56 -0.78 -75.40
C ALA A 263 -33.66 -1.08 -76.90
N GLU A 264 -32.63 -1.71 -77.49
CA GLU A 264 -32.64 -2.13 -78.90
C GLU A 264 -33.79 -3.10 -79.18
N PHE A 265 -34.00 -4.09 -78.31
CA PHE A 265 -35.09 -5.05 -78.46
C PHE A 265 -36.48 -4.39 -78.38
N ARG A 266 -36.65 -3.39 -77.50
CA ARG A 266 -37.89 -2.61 -77.43
C ARG A 266 -38.15 -1.82 -78.70
N GLU A 267 -37.10 -1.24 -79.29
CA GLU A 267 -37.21 -0.51 -80.56
C GLU A 267 -37.61 -1.45 -81.71
N GLN A 268 -36.97 -2.63 -81.80
CA GLN A 268 -37.34 -3.66 -82.78
C GLN A 268 -38.79 -4.13 -82.63
N ASN A 269 -39.24 -4.35 -81.39
CA ASN A 269 -40.64 -4.70 -81.13
C ASN A 269 -41.62 -3.59 -81.54
N ALA A 270 -41.29 -2.32 -81.27
CA ALA A 270 -42.13 -1.19 -81.70
C ALA A 270 -42.25 -1.11 -83.22
N VAL A 271 -41.15 -1.31 -83.95
CA VAL A 271 -41.15 -1.38 -85.43
C VAL A 271 -41.98 -2.57 -85.94
N ALA A 272 -41.86 -3.73 -85.30
CA ALA A 272 -42.65 -4.91 -85.65
C ALA A 272 -44.15 -4.69 -85.40
N GLU A 273 -44.52 -4.08 -84.28
CA GLU A 273 -45.91 -3.70 -83.98
C GLU A 273 -46.48 -2.72 -85.00
N GLU A 274 -45.71 -1.70 -85.41
CA GLU A 274 -46.13 -0.74 -86.43
C GLU A 274 -46.34 -1.42 -87.80
N CYS A 275 -45.43 -2.32 -88.19
CA CYS A 275 -45.55 -3.12 -89.40
C CYS A 275 -46.81 -4.02 -89.37
N LEU A 276 -47.08 -4.65 -88.22
CA LEU A 276 -48.31 -5.42 -88.00
C LEU A 276 -49.55 -4.55 -88.13
N GLN A 277 -49.56 -3.32 -87.59
CA GLN A 277 -50.69 -2.41 -87.76
C GLN A 277 -50.93 -2.01 -89.21
N VAL A 278 -49.87 -1.78 -90.00
CA VAL A 278 -49.99 -1.53 -91.44
C VAL A 278 -50.60 -2.74 -92.16
N ARG A 279 -50.11 -3.96 -91.86
CA ARG A 279 -50.68 -5.20 -92.39
C ARG A 279 -52.14 -5.39 -91.99
N PHE A 280 -52.52 -5.12 -90.74
CA PHE A 280 -53.92 -5.17 -90.32
C PHE A 280 -54.80 -4.17 -91.07
N ARG A 281 -54.27 -2.97 -91.36
CA ARG A 281 -54.98 -1.96 -92.16
C ARG A 281 -55.14 -2.37 -93.63
N GLU A 282 -54.13 -3.01 -94.21
CA GLU A 282 -54.22 -3.66 -95.52
C GLU A 282 -55.27 -4.77 -95.52
N ILE A 283 -55.25 -5.67 -94.53
CA ILE A 283 -56.25 -6.73 -94.37
C ILE A 283 -57.65 -6.13 -94.22
N ALA A 284 -57.83 -5.05 -93.47
CA ALA A 284 -59.11 -4.37 -93.32
C ALA A 284 -59.59 -3.75 -94.66
N ASN A 285 -58.68 -3.15 -95.44
CA ASN A 285 -59.00 -2.63 -96.77
C ASN A 285 -59.34 -3.75 -97.77
N LEU A 286 -58.60 -4.85 -97.75
CA LEU A 286 -58.89 -6.05 -98.54
C LEU A 286 -60.21 -6.67 -98.11
N THR A 287 -60.52 -6.70 -96.81
CA THR A 287 -61.80 -7.17 -96.27
C THR A 287 -62.94 -6.27 -96.75
N ARG A 288 -62.75 -4.96 -96.85
CA ARG A 288 -63.74 -4.02 -97.40
C ARG A 288 -63.97 -4.22 -98.90
N LEU A 289 -62.91 -4.48 -99.67
CA LEU A 289 -63.00 -4.86 -101.09
C LEU A 289 -63.69 -6.21 -101.29
N VAL A 290 -63.42 -7.17 -100.40
CA VAL A 290 -64.11 -8.47 -100.36
C VAL A 290 -65.57 -8.25 -99.96
N GLN A 291 -65.89 -7.37 -99.01
CA GLN A 291 -67.28 -7.01 -98.68
C GLN A 291 -68.01 -6.30 -99.84
N GLU A 292 -67.33 -5.50 -100.65
CA GLU A 292 -67.90 -4.93 -101.89
C GLU A 292 -68.09 -5.99 -102.99
N ARG A 293 -67.20 -6.99 -103.07
CA ARG A 293 -67.34 -8.16 -103.92
C ARG A 293 -68.46 -9.09 -103.44
N ASP A 294 -68.61 -9.24 -102.12
CA ASP A 294 -69.65 -10.02 -101.46
C ASP A 294 -70.99 -9.31 -101.56
N ARG A 295 -71.03 -7.97 -101.61
CA ARG A 295 -72.24 -7.20 -101.95
C ARG A 295 -72.67 -7.42 -103.42
N LYS A 296 -71.74 -7.75 -104.32
CA LYS A 296 -72.03 -8.20 -105.70
C LYS A 296 -72.36 -9.70 -105.81
N LEU A 297 -71.90 -10.51 -104.86
CA LEU A 297 -72.23 -11.96 -104.75
C LEU A 297 -73.47 -12.23 -103.89
N SER A 298 -73.93 -11.27 -103.09
CA SER A 298 -75.11 -11.37 -102.21
C SER A 298 -76.45 -11.17 -102.95
N ASP A 299 -76.44 -10.73 -104.21
CA ASP A 299 -77.56 -10.96 -105.16
C ASP A 299 -77.54 -12.39 -105.72
N MET A 300 -76.39 -13.07 -105.64
CA MET A 300 -76.21 -14.44 -106.08
C MET A 300 -76.32 -15.40 -104.90
N ALA A 301 -77.54 -15.42 -104.39
CA ALA A 301 -78.18 -16.60 -103.82
C ALA A 301 -77.60 -17.13 -102.49
N THR A 302 -78.40 -16.91 -101.44
CA THR A 302 -79.06 -18.03 -100.74
C THR A 302 -78.34 -19.38 -100.85
N LYS A 303 -77.35 -19.61 -99.97
CA LYS A 303 -76.98 -20.90 -99.35
C LYS A 303 -75.72 -20.69 -98.52
N MET A 304 -75.86 -20.45 -97.21
CA MET A 304 -75.81 -21.47 -96.16
C MET A 304 -74.37 -21.89 -95.79
N ASN A 305 -73.89 -21.21 -94.74
CA ASN A 305 -72.96 -21.57 -93.65
C ASN A 305 -72.83 -23.09 -93.34
N ARG A 306 -71.74 -23.60 -92.74
CA ARG A 306 -70.83 -23.02 -91.71
C ARG A 306 -69.57 -23.91 -91.53
N SER A 307 -68.46 -23.26 -91.10
CA SER A 307 -67.36 -23.65 -90.14
C SER A 307 -66.80 -25.08 -90.10
N ASP A 308 -65.56 -25.35 -89.69
CA ASP A 308 -64.55 -24.62 -88.92
C ASP A 308 -63.20 -25.34 -89.05
N GLY A 309 -62.10 -24.69 -88.62
CA GLY A 309 -60.91 -25.42 -88.18
C GLY A 309 -59.56 -24.74 -88.41
N GLN A 310 -59.32 -23.58 -87.79
CA GLN A 310 -57.97 -23.02 -87.62
C GLN A 310 -57.60 -23.08 -86.13
N GLU A 311 -57.08 -24.24 -85.70
CA GLU A 311 -56.76 -24.53 -84.29
C GLU A 311 -55.31 -25.04 -84.10
N ARG A 312 -54.39 -24.76 -85.04
CA ARG A 312 -53.01 -25.29 -85.00
C ARG A 312 -51.89 -24.27 -84.81
N GLU A 313 -52.16 -22.97 -84.96
CA GLU A 313 -51.14 -21.92 -84.74
C GLU A 313 -51.08 -21.42 -83.29
N LEU A 314 -52.17 -21.58 -82.52
CA LEU A 314 -52.26 -21.15 -81.12
C LEU A 314 -51.61 -22.12 -80.11
N GLN A 315 -51.29 -23.35 -80.51
CA GLN A 315 -50.64 -24.35 -79.63
C GLN A 315 -49.10 -24.30 -79.67
N ALA A 316 -48.53 -23.78 -80.76
CA ALA A 316 -47.07 -23.68 -80.92
C ALA A 316 -46.49 -22.50 -80.12
N LEU A 317 -47.16 -21.34 -80.12
CA LEU A 317 -46.72 -20.16 -79.35
C LEU A 317 -46.92 -20.32 -77.83
N THR A 318 -47.90 -21.10 -77.38
CA THR A 318 -48.11 -21.35 -75.95
C THR A 318 -47.04 -22.25 -75.34
N ALA A 319 -46.47 -23.19 -76.11
CA ALA A 319 -45.43 -24.10 -75.62
C ALA A 319 -44.05 -23.42 -75.48
N GLU A 320 -43.77 -22.42 -76.32
CA GLU A 320 -42.53 -21.65 -76.27
C GLU A 320 -42.52 -20.65 -75.08
N LEU A 321 -43.67 -20.00 -74.84
CA LEU A 321 -43.87 -19.06 -73.73
C LEU A 321 -43.82 -19.75 -72.34
N GLU A 322 -44.24 -21.02 -72.26
CA GLU A 322 -44.15 -21.80 -71.02
C GLU A 322 -42.72 -22.24 -70.70
N ARG A 323 -41.87 -22.44 -71.71
CA ARG A 323 -40.46 -22.81 -71.52
C ARG A 323 -39.63 -21.65 -70.98
N GLU A 324 -39.75 -20.45 -71.54
CA GLU A 324 -39.04 -19.26 -71.03
C GLU A 324 -39.51 -18.87 -69.62
N ARG A 325 -40.80 -19.04 -69.32
CA ARG A 325 -41.33 -18.84 -67.95
C ARG A 325 -40.75 -19.85 -66.96
N ALA A 326 -40.55 -21.10 -67.36
CA ALA A 326 -39.96 -22.13 -66.49
C ALA A 326 -38.49 -21.80 -66.15
N GLU A 327 -37.68 -21.39 -67.13
CA GLU A 327 -36.28 -20.99 -66.92
C GLU A 327 -36.16 -19.72 -66.05
N SER A 328 -37.04 -18.72 -66.27
CA SER A 328 -37.06 -17.51 -65.45
C SER A 328 -37.48 -17.79 -63.99
N VAL A 329 -38.38 -18.75 -63.76
CA VAL A 329 -38.79 -19.19 -62.41
C VAL A 329 -37.67 -19.95 -61.71
N GLU A 330 -36.91 -20.77 -62.42
CA GLU A 330 -35.79 -21.52 -61.85
C GLU A 330 -34.62 -20.60 -61.48
N LEU A 331 -34.29 -19.64 -62.35
CA LEU A 331 -33.29 -18.61 -62.08
C LEU A 331 -33.70 -17.70 -60.90
N LYS A 332 -35.00 -17.35 -60.81
CA LYS A 332 -35.52 -16.58 -59.68
C LYS A 332 -35.42 -17.35 -58.36
N ARG A 333 -35.69 -18.65 -58.37
CA ARG A 333 -35.52 -19.53 -57.19
C ARG A 333 -34.06 -19.64 -56.74
N SER A 334 -33.09 -19.70 -57.66
CA SER A 334 -31.67 -19.72 -57.28
C SER A 334 -31.21 -18.40 -56.66
N PHE A 335 -31.71 -17.26 -57.15
CA PHE A 335 -31.43 -15.96 -56.54
C PHE A 335 -32.10 -15.81 -55.16
N GLU A 336 -33.34 -16.26 -54.99
CA GLU A 336 -34.02 -16.26 -53.69
C GLU A 336 -33.29 -17.16 -52.67
N ALA A 337 -32.75 -18.31 -53.11
CA ALA A 337 -31.95 -19.20 -52.27
C ALA A 337 -30.62 -18.55 -51.84
N GLN A 338 -29.89 -17.92 -52.76
CA GLN A 338 -28.66 -17.18 -52.43
C GLN A 338 -28.92 -15.98 -51.50
N ALA A 339 -30.01 -15.24 -51.73
CA ALA A 339 -30.40 -14.13 -50.87
C ALA A 339 -30.73 -14.60 -49.44
N ALA A 340 -31.39 -15.76 -49.30
CA ALA A 340 -31.65 -16.37 -48.00
C ALA A 340 -30.36 -16.82 -47.29
N GLU A 341 -29.41 -17.40 -48.03
CA GLU A 341 -28.12 -17.82 -47.49
C GLU A 341 -27.28 -16.63 -47.00
N PHE A 342 -27.21 -15.55 -47.79
CA PHE A 342 -26.54 -14.31 -47.38
C PHE A 342 -27.22 -13.65 -46.17
N ALA A 343 -28.55 -13.71 -46.08
CA ALA A 343 -29.28 -13.20 -44.92
C ALA A 343 -28.92 -13.97 -43.63
N VAL A 344 -28.80 -15.31 -43.71
CA VAL A 344 -28.36 -16.15 -42.59
C VAL A 344 -26.91 -15.87 -42.19
N GLN A 345 -26.00 -15.74 -43.16
CA GLN A 345 -24.60 -15.41 -42.89
C GLN A 345 -24.44 -14.01 -42.28
N LYS A 346 -25.20 -13.03 -42.76
CA LYS A 346 -25.25 -11.68 -42.21
C LYS A 346 -25.76 -11.68 -40.77
N ALA A 347 -26.86 -12.37 -40.48
CA ALA A 347 -27.39 -12.49 -39.12
C ALA A 347 -26.39 -13.17 -38.17
N ALA A 348 -25.67 -14.20 -38.64
CA ALA A 348 -24.63 -14.87 -37.85
C ALA A 348 -23.40 -13.96 -37.59
N ALA A 349 -23.02 -13.12 -38.56
CA ALA A 349 -21.95 -12.14 -38.38
C ALA A 349 -22.33 -11.01 -37.43
N GLU A 350 -23.56 -10.49 -37.54
CA GLU A 350 -24.11 -9.48 -36.63
C GLU A 350 -24.22 -10.02 -35.18
N GLY A 351 -24.61 -11.28 -35.02
CA GLY A 351 -24.62 -11.97 -33.72
C GLY A 351 -23.23 -12.05 -33.08
N ARG A 352 -22.21 -12.48 -33.83
CA ARG A 352 -20.81 -12.52 -33.34
C ARG A 352 -20.28 -11.13 -32.99
N LEU A 353 -20.66 -10.12 -33.76
CA LEU A 353 -20.26 -8.74 -33.51
C LEU A 353 -20.90 -8.20 -32.22
N GLN A 354 -22.18 -8.46 -31.97
CA GLN A 354 -22.84 -8.12 -30.71
C GLN A 354 -22.21 -8.80 -29.50
N GLU A 355 -21.80 -10.07 -29.65
CA GLU A 355 -21.16 -10.82 -28.58
C GLU A 355 -19.78 -10.25 -28.22
N ARG A 356 -18.98 -9.89 -29.23
CA ARG A 356 -17.72 -9.16 -29.00
C ARG A 356 -17.93 -7.77 -28.40
N PHE A 357 -18.97 -7.03 -28.80
CA PHE A 357 -19.29 -5.75 -28.16
C PHE A 357 -19.66 -5.92 -26.68
N ARG A 358 -20.36 -7.01 -26.31
CA ARG A 358 -20.65 -7.33 -24.90
C ARG A 358 -19.38 -7.68 -24.13
N GLU A 359 -18.46 -8.44 -24.72
CA GLU A 359 -17.17 -8.74 -24.09
C GLU A 359 -16.33 -7.48 -23.89
N VAL A 360 -16.24 -6.62 -24.91
CA VAL A 360 -15.53 -5.34 -24.81
C VAL A 360 -16.15 -4.47 -23.73
N ALA A 361 -17.48 -4.35 -23.68
CA ALA A 361 -18.16 -3.59 -22.62
C ALA A 361 -17.86 -4.15 -21.22
N LYS A 362 -17.82 -5.47 -21.06
CA LYS A 362 -17.48 -6.13 -19.78
C LYS A 362 -16.02 -5.91 -19.39
N LEU A 363 -15.10 -5.94 -20.35
CA LEU A 363 -13.68 -5.64 -20.11
C LEU A 363 -13.47 -4.16 -19.78
N THR A 364 -14.16 -3.24 -20.46
CA THR A 364 -14.15 -1.81 -20.14
C THR A 364 -14.65 -1.57 -18.72
N GLN A 365 -15.73 -2.24 -18.30
CA GLN A 365 -16.22 -2.15 -16.93
C GLN A 365 -15.19 -2.65 -15.90
N LEU A 366 -14.53 -3.79 -16.16
CA LEU A 366 -13.49 -4.32 -15.27
C LEU A 366 -12.26 -3.42 -15.17
N ILE A 367 -11.86 -2.78 -16.27
CA ILE A 367 -10.77 -1.80 -16.28
C ILE A 367 -11.19 -0.57 -15.47
N GLN A 368 -12.41 -0.06 -15.68
CA GLN A 368 -12.93 1.08 -14.95
C GLN A 368 -13.04 0.81 -13.44
N GLU A 369 -13.47 -0.39 -13.03
CA GLU A 369 -13.48 -0.82 -11.63
C GLU A 369 -12.07 -0.90 -11.04
N ARG A 370 -11.09 -1.37 -11.81
CA ARG A 370 -9.69 -1.42 -11.39
C ARG A 370 -9.08 -0.03 -11.27
N ASP A 371 -9.35 0.87 -12.20
CA ASP A 371 -8.87 2.24 -12.17
C ASP A 371 -9.50 3.02 -11.01
N GLN A 372 -10.78 2.77 -10.71
CA GLN A 372 -11.43 3.32 -9.52
C GLN A 372 -10.74 2.84 -8.24
N ARG A 373 -10.37 1.55 -8.15
CA ARG A 373 -9.60 1.02 -7.00
C ARG A 373 -8.21 1.65 -6.89
N LEU A 374 -7.54 1.91 -8.01
CA LEU A 374 -6.24 2.58 -8.02
C LEU A 374 -6.36 4.04 -7.56
N LEU A 375 -7.40 4.75 -7.99
CA LEU A 375 -7.71 6.11 -7.52
C LEU A 375 -8.04 6.13 -6.02
N ASP A 376 -8.84 5.17 -5.54
CA ASP A 376 -9.14 5.02 -4.11
C ASP A 376 -7.87 4.73 -3.30
N MET A 377 -6.98 3.85 -3.80
CA MET A 377 -5.70 3.57 -3.18
C MET A 377 -4.76 4.79 -3.20
N GLN A 378 -4.73 5.56 -4.28
CA GLN A 378 -3.97 6.82 -4.35
C GLN A 378 -4.51 7.84 -3.34
N GLY A 379 -5.83 7.98 -3.23
CA GLY A 379 -6.47 8.82 -2.21
C GLY A 379 -6.15 8.37 -0.79
N GLN A 380 -6.08 7.05 -0.55
CA GLN A 380 -5.65 6.48 0.74
C GLN A 380 -4.18 6.77 1.04
N ILE A 381 -3.29 6.64 0.06
CA ILE A 381 -1.87 6.97 0.20
C ILE A 381 -1.70 8.46 0.47
N GLU A 382 -2.38 9.34 -0.27
CA GLU A 382 -2.36 10.79 -0.03
C GLU A 382 -2.91 11.15 1.36
N TRP A 383 -3.97 10.47 1.80
CA TRP A 383 -4.54 10.67 3.13
C TRP A 383 -3.58 10.20 4.22
N LEU A 384 -2.96 9.02 4.08
CA LEU A 384 -1.93 8.53 5.00
C LEU A 384 -0.73 9.47 5.03
N CYS A 385 -0.29 9.97 3.87
CA CYS A 385 0.76 10.99 3.79
C CYS A 385 0.35 12.30 4.48
N ARG A 386 -0.92 12.73 4.41
CA ARG A 386 -1.43 13.89 5.15
C ARG A 386 -1.50 13.64 6.64
N VAL A 387 -2.00 12.50 7.08
CA VAL A 387 -2.05 12.09 8.50
C VAL A 387 -0.64 12.01 9.05
N ILE A 388 0.28 11.32 8.36
CA ILE A 388 1.70 11.30 8.67
C ILE A 388 2.24 12.73 8.71
N SER A 389 1.97 13.59 7.72
CA SER A 389 2.43 14.98 7.71
C SER A 389 1.91 15.81 8.90
N VAL A 390 0.70 15.54 9.40
CA VAL A 390 0.12 16.24 10.56
C VAL A 390 0.71 15.71 11.85
N LEU A 391 0.97 14.40 11.92
CA LEU A 391 1.67 13.75 13.02
C LEU A 391 3.17 14.12 13.04
N THR A 392 3.78 14.39 11.87
CA THR A 392 5.19 14.75 11.68
C THR A 392 5.41 16.24 11.41
N LYS A 393 4.39 17.10 11.46
CA LYS A 393 4.54 18.58 11.44
C LYS A 393 5.19 19.15 12.71
N GLY A 394 5.63 18.29 13.64
CA GLY A 394 6.64 18.59 14.66
C GLY A 394 8.08 18.19 14.29
N PHE A 395 8.29 17.63 13.09
CA PHE A 395 9.48 16.88 12.68
C PHE A 395 9.92 17.15 11.22
N ALA A 396 9.71 18.35 10.67
CA ALA A 396 10.48 18.74 9.47
C ALA A 396 10.55 20.26 9.29
N THR A 397 11.79 20.76 9.16
CA THR A 397 12.23 22.12 8.80
C THR A 397 12.54 23.14 9.92
N SER A 398 13.32 22.74 10.94
CA SER A 398 14.27 23.64 11.64
C SER A 398 15.18 22.84 12.60
N ASN A 399 16.43 23.27 12.81
CA ASN A 399 17.33 22.72 13.85
C ASN A 399 16.74 22.81 15.29
N LYS A 400 15.64 23.55 15.47
CA LYS A 400 14.81 23.57 16.69
C LYS A 400 13.82 22.38 16.80
N ALA A 401 13.74 21.45 15.86
CA ALA A 401 12.84 20.28 15.95
C ALA A 401 13.48 19.08 16.69
N ARG A 402 14.81 19.06 16.84
CA ARG A 402 15.54 17.97 17.51
C ARG A 402 15.30 17.90 19.02
N TRP A 403 14.90 19.00 19.68
CA TRP A 403 14.59 18.99 21.12
C TRP A 403 13.14 18.56 21.43
N LEU A 404 12.23 18.66 20.47
CA LEU A 404 10.84 18.19 20.64
C LEU A 404 10.72 16.65 20.51
N ALA A 405 11.75 15.99 20.00
CA ALA A 405 11.89 14.53 19.99
C ALA A 405 12.07 13.90 21.40
N TRP A 406 12.19 14.74 22.44
CA TRP A 406 12.43 14.34 23.83
C TRP A 406 11.19 14.50 24.73
N ILE A 407 10.02 14.84 24.15
CA ILE A 407 8.77 14.90 24.91
C ILE A 407 8.24 13.47 25.12
N PRO A 408 7.95 13.03 26.37
CA PRO A 408 7.32 11.74 26.63
C PRO A 408 6.02 11.58 25.85
N ALA A 409 5.74 10.35 25.38
CA ALA A 409 4.53 9.99 24.62
C ALA A 409 3.21 10.45 25.25
N TYR A 410 3.19 10.90 26.50
CA TYR A 410 2.01 11.43 27.17
C TYR A 410 1.50 12.80 26.66
N PHE A 411 2.39 13.71 26.23
CA PHE A 411 2.00 15.07 25.79
C PHE A 411 1.69 15.19 24.29
N GLY A 412 2.20 14.27 23.47
CA GLY A 412 1.87 14.19 22.04
C GLY A 412 0.39 13.94 21.77
N HIS A 413 -0.26 13.12 22.61
CA HIS A 413 -1.63 12.68 22.38
C HIS A 413 -2.67 13.80 22.57
N LYS A 414 -2.41 14.85 23.37
CA LYS A 414 -3.38 15.96 23.56
C LYS A 414 -3.42 16.91 22.36
N TRP A 415 -2.26 17.28 21.83
CA TRP A 415 -2.15 18.16 20.66
C TRP A 415 -2.50 17.44 19.37
N GLN A 416 -2.11 16.17 19.22
CA GLN A 416 -2.48 15.33 18.08
C GLN A 416 -4.00 15.12 17.98
N LYS A 417 -4.66 14.81 19.11
CA LYS A 417 -6.14 14.69 19.17
C LYS A 417 -6.85 16.00 18.82
N LYS A 418 -6.33 17.15 19.27
CA LYS A 418 -6.89 18.47 18.97
C LYS A 418 -6.72 18.83 17.48
N SER A 419 -5.54 18.59 16.92
CA SER A 419 -5.22 18.89 15.51
C SER A 419 -5.98 17.99 14.51
N LEU A 420 -6.16 16.69 14.83
CA LEU A 420 -6.97 15.76 14.02
C LEU A 420 -8.45 16.16 13.97
N LYS A 421 -8.99 16.66 15.08
CA LYS A 421 -10.37 17.14 15.18
C LYS A 421 -10.56 18.51 14.51
N GLU A 422 -9.62 19.44 14.67
CA GLU A 422 -9.68 20.78 14.07
C GLU A 422 -9.46 20.79 12.54
N GLN A 423 -8.71 19.83 12.00
CA GLN A 423 -8.51 19.67 10.55
C GLN A 423 -9.54 18.73 9.89
N GLY A 424 -10.52 18.22 10.66
CA GLY A 424 -11.56 17.32 10.15
C GLY A 424 -11.00 16.01 9.56
N LEU A 425 -9.88 15.52 10.10
CA LEU A 425 -9.18 14.31 9.65
C LEU A 425 -9.61 13.06 10.42
N PHE A 426 -10.51 13.20 11.40
CA PHE A 426 -11.10 12.10 12.15
C PHE A 426 -12.61 12.32 12.27
N ASP A 427 -13.39 11.37 11.76
CA ASP A 427 -14.85 11.31 11.95
C ASP A 427 -15.18 10.14 12.90
N HIS A 428 -15.94 10.46 13.95
CA HIS A 428 -16.31 9.49 14.97
C HIS A 428 -17.33 8.46 14.46
N GLU A 429 -18.31 8.88 13.66
CA GLU A 429 -19.38 8.01 13.17
C GLU A 429 -18.86 7.05 12.09
N ASP A 430 -18.00 7.53 11.19
CA ASP A 430 -17.36 6.69 10.16
C ASP A 430 -16.40 5.66 10.76
N TYR A 431 -15.64 6.04 11.78
CA TYR A 431 -14.68 5.13 12.41
C TYR A 431 -15.37 4.02 13.21
N VAL A 432 -16.44 4.36 13.93
CA VAL A 432 -17.22 3.39 14.72
C VAL A 432 -18.06 2.47 13.83
N SER A 433 -18.61 2.98 12.73
CA SER A 433 -19.36 2.16 11.77
C SER A 433 -18.44 1.17 11.03
N THR A 434 -17.21 1.58 10.72
CA THR A 434 -16.21 0.72 10.08
C THR A 434 -15.58 -0.29 11.05
N TYR A 435 -15.43 0.07 12.33
CA TYR A 435 -14.79 -0.76 13.36
C TYR A 435 -15.68 -0.94 14.62
N PRO A 436 -16.71 -1.80 14.55
CA PRO A 436 -17.65 -2.01 15.67
C PRO A 436 -17.03 -2.67 16.91
N ASP A 437 -15.83 -3.23 16.79
CA ASP A 437 -15.03 -3.78 17.88
C ASP A 437 -14.57 -2.69 18.86
N VAL A 438 -14.25 -1.49 18.36
CA VAL A 438 -13.85 -0.35 19.19
C VAL A 438 -15.02 0.13 20.06
N LEU A 439 -16.25 0.10 19.51
CA LEU A 439 -17.46 0.44 20.26
C LEU A 439 -17.74 -0.59 21.37
N ARG A 440 -17.59 -1.89 21.06
CA ARG A 440 -17.78 -2.99 22.02
C ARG A 440 -16.77 -2.97 23.16
N ALA A 441 -15.57 -2.46 22.92
CA ALA A 441 -14.54 -2.28 23.94
C ALA A 441 -14.80 -1.10 24.90
N ASN A 442 -15.83 -0.27 24.63
CA ASN A 442 -16.16 0.93 25.40
C ASN A 442 -14.96 1.90 25.57
N VAL A 443 -14.11 1.98 24.54
CA VAL A 443 -12.93 2.87 24.50
C VAL A 443 -13.26 4.08 23.61
N ASP A 444 -12.82 5.27 24.02
CA ASP A 444 -12.90 6.49 23.19
C ASP A 444 -12.30 6.24 21.79
N PRO A 445 -13.10 6.29 20.70
CA PRO A 445 -12.64 5.87 19.37
C PRO A 445 -11.49 6.72 18.83
N LEU A 446 -11.45 8.02 19.17
CA LEU A 446 -10.34 8.90 18.79
C LEU A 446 -9.06 8.52 19.54
N ARG A 447 -9.20 8.14 20.82
CA ARG A 447 -8.07 7.64 21.63
C ARG A 447 -7.57 6.30 21.11
N HIS A 448 -8.48 5.39 20.75
CA HIS A 448 -8.12 4.11 20.17
C HIS A 448 -7.37 4.30 18.84
N TYR A 449 -7.89 5.17 17.98
CA TYR A 449 -7.29 5.42 16.66
C TYR A 449 -5.85 5.93 16.75
N VAL A 450 -5.59 6.93 17.60
CA VAL A 450 -4.26 7.51 17.79
C VAL A 450 -3.27 6.52 18.43
N ASN A 451 -3.74 5.71 19.39
CA ASN A 451 -2.86 4.83 20.16
C ASN A 451 -2.56 3.50 19.45
N HIS A 452 -3.57 2.96 18.77
CA HIS A 452 -3.58 1.59 18.23
C HIS A 452 -3.98 1.57 16.76
N GLY A 453 -5.06 2.28 16.39
CA GLY A 453 -5.63 2.24 15.04
C GLY A 453 -4.65 2.58 13.91
N ILE A 454 -3.79 3.58 14.08
CA ILE A 454 -2.77 3.96 13.07
C ILE A 454 -1.73 2.84 12.89
N LYS A 455 -1.30 2.21 13.98
CA LYS A 455 -0.32 1.10 13.93
C LYS A 455 -0.94 -0.19 13.37
N GLU A 456 -2.23 -0.38 13.60
CA GLU A 456 -3.03 -1.49 13.09
C GLU A 456 -3.47 -1.28 11.63
N GLY A 457 -3.11 -0.16 11.00
CA GLY A 457 -3.48 0.14 9.61
C GLY A 457 -4.98 0.41 9.43
N ARG A 458 -5.70 0.78 10.50
CA ARG A 458 -7.12 1.13 10.42
C ARG A 458 -7.28 2.47 9.69
N ILE A 459 -8.22 2.54 8.78
CA ILE A 459 -8.43 3.68 7.87
C ILE A 459 -9.81 4.28 8.12
N ILE A 460 -9.89 5.61 8.14
CA ILE A 460 -11.16 6.32 8.28
C ILE A 460 -11.59 6.67 6.86
N LYS A 461 -12.60 5.97 6.34
CA LYS A 461 -13.25 6.36 5.09
C LYS A 461 -14.03 7.63 5.38
N ARG A 462 -13.73 8.74 4.70
CA ARG A 462 -14.68 9.86 4.69
C ARG A 462 -15.92 9.41 3.94
N GLY A 463 -17.09 9.59 4.57
CA GLY A 463 -18.33 9.72 3.82
C GLY A 463 -18.16 10.69 2.65
N ALA A 464 -18.77 10.31 1.52
CA ALA A 464 -18.66 10.88 0.17
C ALA A 464 -18.61 12.42 0.08
#